data_AF-A0A3D4PND7-F1
#
_entry.id   AF-A0A3D4PND7-F1
#
_cell.length_a   1.000
_cell.length_b   1.000
_cell.length_c   1.000
_cell.angle_alpha   90.00
_cell.angle_beta   90.00
_cell.angle_gamma   90.00
#
_symmetry.space_group_name_H-M   'P 1'
#
loop_
_entity.id
_entity.type
_entity.pdbx_description
1 polymer ?
#
loop_
_entity_poly.entity_id
_entity_poly.type
_entity_poly.pdbx_seq_one_letter_code
_entity_poly.pdbx_strand_id
1 'polypeptide(L)'
;MVGMRPAAIAAAAGIDKATLARIMRGRYGTKRFRAPMVYAATAEKILAVTPDLSTVPDGHWVDSRGARRRLQALGTRGWAISVLARRTSFDRKRFDFVLISGRVSAETHRAIADLFEELWDKDAPATTFGERVARTYALQRAEAEGWLPALAWDDIDLDDGPSDTDAEPDLVDEIAVELALRGERVHLSDAERAIVIDRAPEFGWSNSEIVPFVGITARHVTRLRSAAKAAA
;
A
#
# COMPACT_ATOMS: atom_id res chain seq x y z
N MET A 1 1.72 2.97 4.75
CA MET A 1 1.37 3.85 5.90
C MET A 1 1.69 5.31 5.54
N VAL A 2 0.67 6.16 5.39
CA VAL A 2 0.85 7.60 5.12
C VAL A 2 1.54 8.26 6.31
N GLY A 3 2.81 8.62 6.16
CA GLY A 3 3.59 9.23 7.24
C GLY A 3 3.17 10.68 7.48
N MET A 4 2.41 10.96 8.54
CA MET A 4 2.09 12.32 8.96
C MET A 4 3.20 12.88 9.87
N ARG A 5 3.67 14.11 9.62
CA ARG A 5 4.63 14.77 10.52
C ARG A 5 3.98 15.01 11.89
N PRO A 6 4.75 14.99 13.00
CA PRO A 6 4.22 15.35 14.32
C PRO A 6 3.49 16.71 14.33
N ALA A 7 3.98 17.69 13.57
CA ALA A 7 3.30 18.98 13.45
C ALA A 7 1.91 18.88 12.76
N ALA A 8 1.74 17.98 11.80
CA ALA A 8 0.45 17.73 11.16
C ALA A 8 -0.47 16.90 12.07
N ILE A 9 0.06 15.91 12.80
CA ILE A 9 -0.71 15.16 13.82
C ILE A 9 -1.21 16.12 14.91
N ALA A 10 -0.36 17.05 15.37
CA ALA A 10 -0.75 18.04 16.37
C ALA A 10 -1.86 18.98 15.87
N ALA A 11 -1.75 19.44 14.62
CA ALA A 11 -2.77 20.28 13.99
C ALA A 11 -4.12 19.53 13.84
N ALA A 12 -4.09 18.31 13.33
CA ALA A 12 -5.29 17.47 13.16
C ALA A 12 -5.94 17.11 14.51
N ALA A 13 -5.14 16.82 15.54
CA ALA A 13 -5.62 16.55 16.90
C ALA A 13 -6.07 17.81 17.66
N GLY A 14 -5.87 19.01 17.10
CA GLY A 14 -6.16 20.28 17.78
C GLY A 14 -5.35 20.47 19.07
N ILE A 15 -4.10 20.02 19.09
CA ILE A 15 -3.19 20.14 20.25
C ILE A 15 -1.94 20.95 19.91
N ASP A 16 -1.31 21.53 20.93
CA ASP A 16 -0.07 22.25 20.75
C ASP A 16 1.09 21.34 20.31
N LYS A 17 1.88 21.81 19.34
CA LYS A 17 3.01 21.06 18.77
C LYS A 17 4.07 20.72 19.83
N ALA A 18 4.30 21.59 20.81
CA ALA A 18 5.27 21.33 21.89
C ALA A 18 4.76 20.24 22.84
N THR A 19 3.45 20.17 23.07
CA THR A 19 2.79 19.08 23.82
C THR A 19 3.07 17.72 23.17
N LEU A 20 2.79 17.58 21.87
CA LEU A 20 3.06 16.33 21.15
C LEU A 20 4.56 16.01 21.13
N ALA A 21 5.43 16.99 20.92
CA ALA A 21 6.88 16.79 20.95
C ALA A 21 7.41 16.36 22.33
N ARG A 22 6.74 16.74 23.43
CA ARG A 22 7.08 16.26 24.78
C ARG A 22 6.63 14.82 24.99
N ILE A 23 5.45 14.46 24.49
CA ILE A 23 4.92 13.09 24.52
C ILE A 23 5.86 12.15 23.76
N MET A 24 6.19 12.50 22.51
CA MET A 24 7.10 11.71 21.66
C MET A 24 8.50 11.53 22.26
N ARG A 25 9.03 12.56 22.92
CA ARG A 25 10.35 12.51 23.57
C ARG A 25 10.31 11.84 24.96
N GLY A 26 9.15 11.34 25.40
CA GLY A 26 8.97 10.76 26.72
C GLY A 26 9.21 11.73 27.88
N ARG A 27 9.14 13.05 27.66
CA ARG A 27 9.43 14.09 28.67
C ARG A 27 8.20 14.53 29.47
N TYR A 28 7.20 13.66 29.60
CA TYR A 28 6.18 13.80 30.64
C TYR A 28 6.63 13.00 31.87
N GLY A 29 6.47 13.55 33.08
CA GLY A 29 6.95 12.94 34.33
C GLY A 29 8.21 13.58 34.89
N THR A 30 8.04 14.56 35.78
CA THR A 30 9.13 15.24 36.51
C THR A 30 9.64 14.47 37.72
N LYS A 31 9.53 13.14 37.75
CA LYS A 31 10.18 12.33 38.78
C LYS A 31 10.79 11.10 38.13
N ARG A 32 12.07 10.88 38.45
CA ARG A 32 13.04 9.85 38.01
C ARG A 32 12.52 8.38 38.00
N PHE A 33 11.25 8.14 38.38
CA PHE A 33 10.61 6.84 38.61
C PHE A 33 9.10 6.77 38.27
N ARG A 34 8.52 7.73 37.54
CA ARG A 34 7.13 7.59 37.03
C ARG A 34 7.12 7.50 35.51
N ALA A 35 6.34 6.54 34.98
CA ALA A 35 6.06 6.47 33.56
C ALA A 35 5.47 7.80 33.06
N PRO A 36 5.81 8.26 31.85
CA PRO A 36 5.23 9.46 31.28
C PRO A 36 3.71 9.34 31.22
N MET A 37 3.01 10.19 31.97
CA MET A 37 1.54 10.23 31.96
C MET A 37 1.06 11.30 31.01
N VAL A 38 0.14 10.95 30.12
CA VAL A 38 -0.59 11.86 29.24
C VAL A 38 -2.03 11.93 29.74
N TYR A 39 -2.65 13.10 29.70
CA TYR A 39 -4.07 13.23 30.03
C TYR A 39 -4.92 12.39 29.06
N ALA A 40 -5.92 11.67 29.58
CA ALA A 40 -6.79 10.80 28.77
C ALA A 40 -7.41 11.56 27.58
N ALA A 41 -7.93 12.77 27.80
CA ALA A 41 -8.48 13.61 26.74
C ALA A 41 -7.46 13.98 25.64
N THR A 42 -6.17 14.09 25.97
CA THR A 42 -5.11 14.33 24.97
C THR A 42 -4.76 13.05 24.22
N ALA A 43 -4.72 11.91 24.90
CA ALA A 43 -4.49 10.62 24.27
C ALA A 43 -5.63 10.28 23.29
N GLU A 44 -6.89 10.47 23.68
CA GLU A 44 -8.06 10.29 22.82
C GLU A 44 -7.99 11.16 21.57
N LYS A 45 -7.66 12.46 21.71
CA LYS A 45 -7.48 13.35 20.56
C LYS A 45 -6.39 12.90 19.59
N ILE A 46 -5.26 12.39 20.10
CA ILE A 46 -4.16 11.90 19.26
C ILE A 46 -4.55 10.59 18.57
N LEU A 47 -5.19 9.66 19.29
CA LEU A 47 -5.60 8.36 18.76
C LEU A 47 -6.77 8.48 17.78
N ALA A 48 -7.60 9.51 17.91
CA ALA A 48 -8.67 9.81 16.97
C ALA A 48 -8.18 10.40 15.63
N VAL A 49 -6.90 10.80 15.52
CA VAL A 49 -6.34 11.26 14.24
C VAL A 49 -6.11 10.04 13.35
N THR A 50 -7.07 9.79 12.47
CA THR A 50 -6.83 8.97 11.28
C THR A 50 -5.93 9.76 10.35
N PRO A 51 -4.81 9.19 9.86
CA PRO A 51 -3.92 9.89 8.94
C PRO A 51 -4.57 10.04 7.56
N ASP A 52 -5.52 10.96 7.46
CA ASP A 52 -6.24 11.29 6.24
C ASP A 52 -5.79 12.67 5.72
N LEU A 53 -5.59 12.74 4.41
CA LEU A 53 -5.14 13.92 3.68
C LEU A 53 -6.10 15.10 3.83
N SER A 54 -7.40 14.83 4.04
CA SER A 54 -8.45 15.85 4.24
C SER A 54 -8.26 16.68 5.52
N THR A 55 -7.60 16.10 6.53
CA THR A 55 -7.40 16.71 7.85
C THR A 55 -6.11 17.54 7.95
N VAL A 56 -5.22 17.43 6.97
CA VAL A 56 -3.91 18.07 6.99
C VAL A 56 -3.97 19.46 6.35
N PRO A 57 -3.52 20.52 7.03
CA PRO A 57 -3.48 21.86 6.44
C PRO A 57 -2.52 21.94 5.24
N ASP A 58 -2.87 22.75 4.25
CA ASP A 58 -2.23 22.87 2.93
C ASP A 58 -0.70 23.00 2.95
N GLY A 59 -0.17 23.81 3.87
CA GLY A 59 1.26 24.08 4.00
C GLY A 59 2.09 22.96 4.65
N HIS A 60 1.45 21.87 5.10
CA HIS A 60 2.14 20.77 5.75
C HIS A 60 2.64 19.74 4.74
N TRP A 61 3.75 19.09 5.10
CA TRP A 61 4.37 18.05 4.28
C TRP A 61 3.77 16.67 4.59
N VAL A 62 3.39 15.95 3.53
CA VAL A 62 2.85 14.59 3.53
C VAL A 62 3.72 13.66 2.67
N ASP A 63 3.51 12.36 2.80
CA ASP A 63 4.13 11.36 1.91
C ASP A 63 3.71 11.61 0.46
N SER A 64 4.65 11.52 -0.47
CA SER A 64 4.38 11.72 -1.89
C SER A 64 3.95 10.47 -2.64
N ARG A 65 3.99 9.28 -2.01
CA ARG A 65 3.73 7.99 -2.64
C ARG A 65 2.41 7.99 -3.43
N GLY A 66 1.32 8.36 -2.79
CA GLY A 66 -0.01 8.41 -3.40
C GLY A 66 -0.08 9.36 -4.59
N ALA A 67 0.38 10.60 -4.39
CA ALA A 67 0.46 11.60 -5.47
C ALA A 67 1.38 11.17 -6.62
N ARG A 68 2.54 10.56 -6.33
CA ARG A 68 3.49 10.07 -7.33
C ARG A 68 2.83 8.98 -8.17
N ARG A 69 2.27 7.96 -7.55
CA ARG A 69 1.63 6.84 -8.25
C ARG A 69 0.46 7.30 -9.12
N ARG A 70 -0.40 8.20 -8.61
CA ARG A 70 -1.47 8.82 -9.42
C ARG A 70 -0.94 9.59 -10.63
N LEU A 71 0.12 10.37 -10.43
CA LEU A 71 0.73 11.13 -11.52
C LEU A 71 1.37 10.23 -12.58
N GLN A 72 2.02 9.13 -12.15
CA GLN A 72 2.56 8.10 -13.03
C GLN A 72 1.44 7.40 -13.83
N ALA A 73 0.36 7.01 -13.16
CA ALA A 73 -0.82 6.39 -13.76
C ALA A 73 -1.45 7.30 -14.83
N LEU A 74 -1.62 8.60 -14.56
CA LEU A 74 -2.08 9.55 -15.58
C LEU A 74 -1.11 9.64 -16.78
N GLY A 75 0.20 9.55 -16.53
CA GLY A 75 1.22 9.45 -17.56
C GLY A 75 1.01 8.25 -18.49
N THR A 76 0.64 7.07 -17.94
CA THR A 76 0.35 5.87 -18.74
C THR A 76 -0.86 6.03 -19.68
N ARG A 77 -1.78 6.96 -19.37
CA ARG A 77 -2.90 7.34 -20.25
C ARG A 77 -2.57 8.47 -21.22
N GLY A 78 -1.31 8.92 -21.22
CA GLY A 78 -0.80 9.96 -22.09
C GLY A 78 -0.98 11.38 -21.57
N TRP A 79 -1.34 11.58 -20.30
CA TRP A 79 -1.42 12.92 -19.72
C TRP A 79 -0.02 13.45 -19.40
N ALA A 80 0.46 14.37 -20.24
CA ALA A 80 1.76 15.01 -20.01
C ALA A 80 1.75 15.89 -18.74
N ILE A 81 2.83 15.83 -17.97
CA ILE A 81 3.03 16.63 -16.75
C ILE A 81 2.82 18.14 -17.00
N SER A 82 3.25 18.65 -18.16
CA SER A 82 3.06 20.05 -18.52
C SER A 82 1.60 20.43 -18.74
N VAL A 83 0.76 19.49 -19.19
CA VAL A 83 -0.69 19.69 -19.36
C VAL A 83 -1.37 19.68 -17.99
N LEU A 84 -1.02 18.72 -17.13
CA LEU A 84 -1.56 18.61 -15.78
C LEU A 84 -1.22 19.85 -14.92
N ALA A 85 0.03 20.32 -14.98
CA ALA A 85 0.46 21.52 -14.25
C ALA A 85 -0.31 22.78 -14.67
N ARG A 86 -0.60 22.93 -15.98
CA ARG A 86 -1.42 24.04 -16.50
C ARG A 86 -2.86 24.00 -15.99
N ARG A 87 -3.42 22.82 -15.75
CA ARG A 87 -4.78 22.66 -15.22
C ARG A 87 -4.91 23.08 -13.75
N THR A 88 -3.85 22.98 -12.97
CA THR A 88 -3.86 23.31 -11.52
C THR A 88 -3.23 24.67 -11.21
N SER A 89 -2.95 25.52 -12.21
CA SER A 89 -2.23 26.81 -12.05
C SER A 89 -0.86 26.68 -11.36
N PHE A 90 -0.24 25.50 -11.40
CA PHE A 90 1.05 25.25 -10.74
C PHE A 90 2.19 25.21 -11.76
N ASP A 91 3.40 25.48 -11.28
CA ASP A 91 4.61 25.32 -12.10
C ASP A 91 4.89 23.84 -12.36
N ARG A 92 5.31 23.53 -13.59
CA ARG A 92 5.72 22.18 -13.99
C ARG A 92 6.78 21.58 -13.04
N LYS A 93 7.73 22.37 -12.56
CA LYS A 93 8.78 21.94 -11.62
C LYS A 93 8.18 21.38 -10.34
N ARG A 94 7.01 21.84 -9.91
CA ARG A 94 6.31 21.33 -8.73
C ARG A 94 5.89 19.86 -8.93
N PHE A 95 5.42 19.52 -10.12
CA PHE A 95 5.05 18.14 -10.48
C PHE A 95 6.28 17.26 -10.71
N ASP A 96 7.30 17.77 -11.40
CA ASP A 96 8.56 17.03 -11.55
C ASP A 96 9.19 16.74 -10.17
N PHE A 97 9.05 17.66 -9.19
CA PHE A 97 9.46 17.43 -7.80
C PHE A 97 8.67 16.33 -7.10
N VAL A 98 7.36 16.18 -7.37
CA VAL A 98 6.54 15.09 -6.81
C VAL A 98 7.08 13.72 -7.23
N LEU A 99 7.56 13.60 -8.46
CA LEU A 99 8.08 12.34 -8.98
C LEU A 99 9.35 11.87 -8.25
N ILE A 100 10.23 12.80 -7.88
CA ILE A 100 11.53 12.48 -7.27
C ILE A 100 11.57 12.58 -5.74
N SER A 101 10.74 13.44 -5.15
CA SER A 101 10.77 13.70 -3.71
C SER A 101 9.96 12.67 -2.96
N GLY A 102 10.42 12.21 -1.80
CA GLY A 102 9.64 11.37 -0.87
C GLY A 102 8.51 12.12 -0.12
N ARG A 103 8.42 13.45 -0.28
CA ARG A 103 7.42 14.29 0.39
C ARG A 103 6.95 15.45 -0.47
N VAL A 104 5.69 15.84 -0.31
CA VAL A 104 5.05 16.97 -1.01
C VAL A 104 4.17 17.77 -0.05
N SER A 105 3.74 18.98 -0.42
CA SER A 105 2.73 19.70 0.37
C SER A 105 1.38 19.00 0.27
N ALA A 106 0.57 19.08 1.33
CA ALA A 106 -0.79 18.54 1.34
C ALA A 106 -1.65 19.16 0.24
N GLU A 107 -1.47 20.46 -0.02
CA GLU A 107 -2.06 21.17 -1.18
C GLU A 107 -1.74 20.48 -2.51
N THR A 108 -0.46 20.19 -2.77
CA THR A 108 -0.03 19.56 -4.04
C THR A 108 -0.59 18.14 -4.14
N HIS A 109 -0.58 17.40 -3.03
CA HIS A 109 -1.13 16.05 -3.00
C HIS A 109 -2.63 16.05 -3.30
N ARG A 110 -3.41 16.99 -2.72
CA ARG A 110 -4.85 17.14 -2.98
C ARG A 110 -5.11 17.50 -4.43
N ALA A 111 -4.41 18.50 -4.97
CA ALA A 111 -4.58 18.88 -6.37
C ALA A 111 -4.31 17.72 -7.35
N ILE A 112 -3.33 16.86 -7.06
CA ILE A 112 -3.04 15.68 -7.87
C ILE A 112 -4.11 14.60 -7.69
N ALA A 113 -4.63 14.42 -6.47
CA ALA A 113 -5.75 13.52 -6.21
C ALA A 113 -7.00 13.97 -6.99
N ASP A 114 -7.35 15.25 -6.92
CA ASP A 114 -8.50 15.83 -7.64
C ASP A 114 -8.35 15.66 -9.16
N LEU A 115 -7.16 15.90 -9.71
CA LEU A 115 -6.87 15.66 -11.13
C LEU A 115 -7.02 14.18 -11.50
N PHE A 116 -6.58 13.28 -10.62
CA PHE A 116 -6.66 11.86 -10.86
C PHE A 116 -8.12 11.39 -10.89
N GLU A 117 -8.93 11.78 -9.91
CA GLU A 117 -10.37 11.45 -9.89
C GLU A 117 -11.10 11.94 -11.15
N GLU A 118 -10.69 13.09 -11.70
CA GLU A 118 -11.28 13.61 -12.94
C GLU A 118 -10.86 12.80 -14.19
N LEU A 119 -9.63 12.27 -14.23
CA LEU A 119 -8.95 11.86 -15.47
C LEU A 119 -8.52 10.40 -15.54
N TRP A 120 -8.61 9.63 -14.45
CA TRP A 120 -8.04 8.28 -14.38
C TRP A 120 -8.61 7.31 -15.42
N ASP A 121 -9.85 7.51 -15.86
CA ASP A 121 -10.56 6.71 -16.86
C ASP A 121 -10.48 7.29 -18.29
N LYS A 122 -9.81 8.43 -18.47
CA LYS A 122 -9.77 9.18 -19.73
C LYS A 122 -8.38 9.18 -20.35
N ASP A 123 -8.34 9.02 -21.67
CA ASP A 123 -7.15 9.29 -22.45
C ASP A 123 -6.93 10.79 -22.63
N ALA A 124 -5.66 11.19 -22.66
CA ALA A 124 -5.31 12.56 -23.00
C ALA A 124 -5.80 12.92 -24.43
N PRO A 125 -6.30 14.15 -24.64
CA PRO A 125 -6.78 14.59 -25.94
C PRO A 125 -5.68 14.51 -26.99
N ALA A 126 -6.08 14.27 -28.24
CA ALA A 126 -5.19 14.07 -29.39
C ALA A 126 -5.69 14.81 -30.66
N THR A 127 -6.54 15.83 -30.48
CA THR A 127 -7.22 16.54 -31.58
C THR A 127 -6.25 17.47 -32.32
N THR A 128 -5.45 18.23 -31.58
CA THR A 128 -4.45 19.15 -32.16
C THR A 128 -3.09 18.48 -32.32
N PHE A 129 -2.21 19.07 -33.15
CA PHE A 129 -0.84 18.58 -33.29
C PHE A 129 -0.07 18.64 -31.96
N GLY A 130 -0.21 19.73 -31.22
CA GLY A 130 0.45 19.89 -29.91
C GLY A 130 -0.03 18.87 -28.87
N GLU A 131 -1.33 18.56 -28.88
CA GLU A 131 -1.91 17.50 -28.04
C GLU A 131 -1.35 16.12 -28.38
N ARG A 132 -1.27 15.77 -29.67
CA ARG A 132 -0.67 14.50 -30.09
C ARG A 132 0.78 14.38 -29.63
N VAL A 133 1.58 15.42 -29.82
CA VAL A 133 2.99 15.44 -29.39
C VAL A 133 3.09 15.28 -27.87
N ALA A 134 2.28 16.00 -27.10
CA ALA A 134 2.27 15.88 -25.65
C ALA A 134 1.86 14.48 -25.18
N ARG A 135 0.84 13.89 -25.80
CA ARG A 135 0.38 12.53 -25.52
C ARG A 135 1.47 11.51 -25.80
N THR A 136 2.07 11.55 -26.99
CA THR A 136 3.16 10.64 -27.37
C THR A 136 4.33 10.77 -26.40
N TYR A 137 4.73 12.00 -26.03
CA TYR A 137 5.81 12.22 -25.08
C TYR A 137 5.52 11.63 -23.70
N ALA A 138 4.28 11.78 -23.21
CA ALA A 138 3.87 11.23 -21.92
C ALA A 138 3.91 9.69 -21.92
N LEU A 139 3.39 9.05 -22.98
CA LEU A 139 3.41 7.60 -23.14
C LEU A 139 4.85 7.06 -23.20
N GLN A 140 5.70 7.69 -24.03
CA GLN A 140 7.11 7.31 -24.15
C GLN A 140 7.86 7.46 -22.82
N ARG A 141 7.59 8.52 -22.06
CA ARG A 141 8.19 8.71 -20.74
C ARG A 141 7.70 7.66 -19.75
N ALA A 142 6.40 7.34 -19.75
CA ALA A 142 5.83 6.33 -18.87
C ALA A 142 6.43 4.95 -19.16
N GLU A 143 6.59 4.59 -20.43
CA GLU A 143 7.23 3.34 -20.86
C GLU A 143 8.72 3.29 -20.46
N ALA A 144 9.47 4.35 -20.77
CA ALA A 144 10.90 4.42 -20.46
C ALA A 144 11.22 4.35 -18.96
N GLU A 145 10.33 4.90 -18.12
CA GLU A 145 10.46 4.93 -16.67
C GLU A 145 9.72 3.78 -15.97
N GLY A 146 9.09 2.85 -16.73
CA GLY A 146 8.37 1.72 -16.18
C GLY A 146 7.18 2.10 -15.29
N TRP A 147 6.47 3.18 -15.62
CA TRP A 147 5.32 3.64 -14.85
C TRP A 147 4.12 2.71 -15.03
N LEU A 148 3.43 2.44 -13.93
CA LEU A 148 2.31 1.51 -13.88
C LEU A 148 0.95 2.25 -13.96
N PRO A 149 -0.06 1.64 -14.60
CA PRO A 149 -1.41 2.19 -14.64
C PRO A 149 -2.08 2.14 -13.26
N ALA A 150 -3.18 2.87 -13.11
CA ALA A 150 -3.95 2.90 -11.87
C ALA A 150 -4.43 1.50 -11.43
N LEU A 151 -4.88 0.69 -12.39
CA LEU A 151 -5.42 -0.65 -12.16
C LEU A 151 -4.36 -1.70 -11.78
N ALA A 152 -3.08 -1.36 -11.86
CA ALA A 152 -2.02 -2.23 -11.35
C ALA A 152 -1.87 -2.13 -9.81
N TRP A 153 -2.76 -1.41 -9.13
CA TRP A 153 -2.77 -1.22 -7.68
C TRP A 153 -4.17 -1.52 -7.16
N ASP A 154 -4.27 -2.25 -6.06
CA ASP A 154 -5.55 -2.51 -5.37
C ASP A 154 -5.89 -1.32 -4.46
N ASP A 155 -4.89 -0.82 -3.72
CA ASP A 155 -4.89 0.46 -3.04
C ASP A 155 -3.62 1.25 -3.42
N ILE A 156 -3.78 2.17 -4.36
CA ILE A 156 -2.69 2.99 -4.89
C ILE A 156 -1.92 3.79 -3.80
N ASP A 157 -2.53 4.05 -2.64
CA ASP A 157 -1.91 4.77 -1.54
C ASP A 157 -1.19 3.87 -0.54
N LEU A 158 -1.79 2.70 -0.26
CA LEU A 158 -1.37 1.85 0.84
C LEU A 158 -0.52 0.66 0.40
N ASP A 159 -0.68 0.17 -0.82
CA ASP A 159 -0.01 -1.02 -1.30
C ASP A 159 1.51 -0.89 -1.23
N ASP A 160 2.17 -1.95 -0.79
CA ASP A 160 3.63 -2.03 -0.76
C ASP A 160 4.22 -2.30 -2.16
N GLY A 161 3.45 -2.92 -3.06
CA GLY A 161 3.80 -3.21 -4.45
C GLY A 161 2.55 -3.29 -5.33
N PRO A 162 2.69 -3.28 -6.67
CA PRO A 162 1.55 -3.43 -7.56
C PRO A 162 0.88 -4.80 -7.37
N SER A 163 -0.41 -4.88 -7.67
CA SER A 163 -1.12 -6.17 -7.70
C SER A 163 -0.51 -7.05 -8.79
N ASP A 164 -0.21 -8.29 -8.42
CA ASP A 164 0.40 -9.27 -9.32
C ASP A 164 -0.70 -9.80 -10.25
N THR A 165 -1.10 -8.98 -11.23
CA THR A 165 -2.20 -9.32 -12.15
C THR A 165 -1.82 -10.47 -13.09
N ASP A 166 -0.52 -10.75 -13.23
CA ASP A 166 0.05 -11.86 -13.99
C ASP A 166 0.37 -13.09 -13.12
N ALA A 167 0.23 -13.00 -11.79
CA ALA A 167 0.19 -14.21 -10.99
C ALA A 167 -1.12 -14.92 -11.35
N GLU A 168 -1.02 -16.06 -12.05
CA GLU A 168 -2.13 -17.00 -12.09
C GLU A 168 -2.58 -17.15 -10.63
N PRO A 169 -3.86 -16.86 -10.30
CA PRO A 169 -4.32 -17.12 -8.96
C PRO A 169 -3.98 -18.58 -8.69
N ASP A 170 -3.29 -18.84 -7.57
CA ASP A 170 -3.03 -20.20 -7.10
C ASP A 170 -4.40 -20.75 -6.67
N LEU A 171 -5.22 -21.08 -7.67
CA LEU A 171 -6.57 -21.57 -7.52
C LEU A 171 -6.40 -22.96 -6.93
N VAL A 172 -6.53 -23.02 -5.62
CA VAL A 172 -6.56 -24.25 -4.86
C VAL A 172 -7.75 -25.06 -5.37
N ASP A 173 -7.48 -26.23 -5.94
CA ASP A 173 -8.52 -27.19 -6.22
C ASP A 173 -8.98 -27.79 -4.88
N GLU A 174 -10.09 -27.26 -4.36
CA GLU A 174 -10.69 -27.69 -3.11
C GLU A 174 -11.05 -29.19 -3.13
N ILE A 175 -11.35 -29.76 -4.31
CA ILE A 175 -11.64 -31.18 -4.46
C ILE A 175 -10.36 -31.99 -4.31
N ALA A 176 -9.25 -31.55 -4.89
CA ALA A 176 -7.95 -32.20 -4.70
C ALA A 176 -7.52 -32.20 -3.22
N VAL A 177 -7.71 -31.08 -2.52
CA VAL A 177 -7.44 -30.98 -1.07
C VAL A 177 -8.30 -31.96 -0.26
N GLU A 178 -9.60 -32.01 -0.53
CA GLU A 178 -10.54 -32.88 0.19
C GLU A 178 -10.26 -34.37 -0.08
N LEU A 179 -9.95 -34.75 -1.32
CA LEU A 179 -9.59 -36.13 -1.67
C LEU A 179 -8.29 -36.57 -0.99
N ALA A 180 -7.28 -35.69 -0.92
CA ALA A 180 -6.04 -35.96 -0.19
C ALA A 180 -6.28 -36.16 1.32
N LEU A 181 -7.15 -35.34 1.92
CA LEU A 181 -7.53 -35.46 3.34
C LEU A 181 -8.34 -36.73 3.64
N ARG A 182 -8.97 -37.35 2.62
CA ARG A 182 -9.63 -38.66 2.73
C ARG A 182 -8.69 -39.84 2.48
N GLY A 183 -7.41 -39.58 2.21
CA GLY A 183 -6.41 -40.61 1.96
C GLY A 183 -6.36 -41.07 0.51
N GLU A 184 -6.84 -40.27 -0.44
CA GLU A 184 -6.62 -40.52 -1.86
C GLU A 184 -5.30 -39.89 -2.34
N ARG A 185 -4.67 -40.50 -3.34
CA ARG A 185 -3.45 -39.96 -3.96
C ARG A 185 -3.81 -39.12 -5.17
N VAL A 186 -3.67 -37.81 -5.03
CA VAL A 186 -3.91 -36.82 -6.08
C VAL A 186 -2.65 -35.97 -6.29
N HIS A 187 -2.56 -35.33 -7.46
CA HIS A 187 -1.51 -34.34 -7.69
C HIS A 187 -1.88 -33.05 -6.97
N LEU A 188 -0.98 -32.57 -6.11
CA LEU A 188 -1.18 -31.35 -5.33
C LEU A 188 -0.16 -30.29 -5.72
N SER A 189 -0.64 -29.06 -5.95
CA SER A 189 0.18 -27.85 -5.98
C SER A 189 0.84 -27.60 -4.62
N ASP A 190 1.77 -26.66 -4.56
CA ASP A 190 2.46 -26.32 -3.30
C ASP A 190 1.51 -25.67 -2.28
N ALA A 191 0.55 -24.85 -2.72
CA ALA A 191 -0.48 -24.28 -1.86
C ALA A 191 -1.50 -25.31 -1.38
N GLU A 192 -2.00 -26.18 -2.26
CA GLU A 192 -2.89 -27.28 -1.89
C GLU A 192 -2.23 -28.20 -0.86
N ARG A 193 -0.95 -28.52 -1.07
CA ARG A 193 -0.11 -29.28 -0.14
C ARG A 193 -0.01 -28.61 1.24
N ALA A 194 0.16 -27.29 1.30
CA ALA A 194 0.19 -26.56 2.56
C ALA A 194 -1.16 -26.67 3.30
N ILE A 195 -2.28 -26.55 2.58
CA ILE A 195 -3.63 -26.66 3.15
C ILE A 195 -3.92 -28.07 3.67
N VAL A 196 -3.56 -29.12 2.90
CA VAL A 196 -3.72 -30.52 3.35
C VAL A 196 -2.88 -30.77 4.61
N ILE A 197 -1.66 -30.25 4.68
CA ILE A 197 -0.81 -30.39 5.87
C ILE A 197 -1.40 -29.68 7.08
N ASP A 198 -1.99 -28.49 6.90
CA ASP A 198 -2.59 -27.74 7.99
C ASP A 198 -3.85 -28.43 8.54
N ARG A 199 -4.74 -28.89 7.65
CA ARG A 199 -6.04 -29.51 8.01
C ARG A 199 -5.98 -31.00 8.33
N ALA A 200 -4.90 -31.70 7.99
CA ALA A 200 -4.75 -33.13 8.27
C ALA A 200 -5.01 -33.57 9.74
N PRO A 201 -4.72 -32.79 10.80
CA PRO A 201 -5.08 -33.15 12.17
C PRO A 201 -6.60 -33.21 12.42
N GLU A 202 -7.39 -32.39 11.71
CA GLU A 202 -8.85 -32.38 11.80
C GLU A 202 -9.46 -33.71 11.32
N PHE A 203 -8.76 -34.37 10.40
CA PHE A 203 -9.12 -35.66 9.81
C PHE A 203 -8.40 -36.84 10.51
N GLY A 204 -7.71 -36.59 11.63
CA GLY A 204 -7.06 -37.61 12.45
C GLY A 204 -5.72 -38.11 11.93
N TRP A 205 -5.11 -37.45 10.94
CA TRP A 205 -3.84 -37.87 10.37
C TRP A 205 -2.64 -37.34 11.17
N SER A 206 -1.69 -38.23 11.50
CA SER A 206 -0.38 -37.86 12.02
C SER A 206 0.58 -37.38 10.92
N ASN A 207 1.68 -36.73 11.32
CA ASN A 207 2.74 -36.25 10.41
C ASN A 207 3.30 -37.35 9.51
N SER A 208 3.38 -38.59 10.00
CA SER A 208 3.90 -39.73 9.24
C SER A 208 2.86 -40.35 8.30
N GLU A 209 1.58 -40.29 8.67
CA GLU A 209 0.50 -40.94 7.90
C GLU A 209 0.06 -40.10 6.71
N ILE A 210 0.20 -38.77 6.77
CA ILE A 210 -0.18 -37.88 5.67
C ILE A 210 0.85 -37.84 4.52
N VAL A 211 2.09 -38.22 4.79
CA VAL A 211 3.23 -38.18 3.85
C VAL A 211 2.97 -38.86 2.50
N PRO A 212 2.40 -40.07 2.44
CA PRO A 212 2.13 -40.75 1.17
C PRO A 212 1.14 -40.02 0.26
N PHE A 213 0.31 -39.13 0.80
CA PHE A 213 -0.74 -38.40 0.07
C PHE A 213 -0.29 -37.02 -0.38
N VAL A 214 0.75 -36.48 0.27
CA VAL A 214 1.21 -35.11 0.04
C VAL A 214 2.51 -35.05 -0.76
N GLY A 215 3.20 -36.19 -0.93
CA GLY A 215 4.36 -36.32 -1.81
C GLY A 215 5.65 -35.69 -1.29
N ILE A 216 5.70 -35.33 0.00
CA ILE A 216 6.89 -34.76 0.67
C ILE A 216 7.27 -35.55 1.92
N THR A 217 8.50 -35.37 2.40
CA THR A 217 9.00 -36.13 3.57
C THR A 217 8.37 -35.66 4.89
N ALA A 218 8.27 -36.56 5.87
CA ALA A 218 7.76 -36.26 7.23
C ALA A 218 8.52 -35.10 7.92
N ARG A 219 9.83 -35.00 7.67
CA ARG A 219 10.67 -33.90 8.16
C ARG A 219 10.25 -32.55 7.56
N HIS A 220 9.88 -32.54 6.28
CA HIS A 220 9.40 -31.34 5.60
C HIS A 220 8.03 -30.91 6.12
N VAL A 221 7.10 -31.85 6.31
CA VAL A 221 5.78 -31.61 6.93
C VAL A 221 5.93 -30.98 8.32
N THR A 222 6.80 -31.55 9.16
CA THR A 222 7.05 -31.04 10.52
C THR A 222 7.59 -29.61 10.52
N ARG A 223 8.50 -29.29 9.59
CA ARG A 223 9.06 -27.93 9.44
C ARG A 223 7.99 -26.93 9.04
N LEU A 224 7.13 -27.26 8.08
CA LEU A 224 6.05 -26.37 7.61
C LEU A 224 5.03 -26.09 8.71
N ARG A 225 4.58 -27.12 9.45
CA ARG A 225 3.69 -26.95 10.61
C ARG A 225 4.32 -26.10 11.73
N SER A 226 5.63 -26.26 11.98
CA SER A 226 6.35 -25.45 12.99
C SER A 226 6.48 -23.98 12.60
N ALA A 227 6.63 -23.69 11.30
CA ALA A 227 6.71 -22.32 10.79
C ALA A 227 5.34 -21.63 10.83
N ALA A 228 4.26 -22.34 10.48
CA ALA A 228 2.89 -21.84 10.58
C ALA A 228 2.49 -21.53 12.03
N LYS A 229 2.82 -22.40 12.98
CA LYS A 229 2.57 -22.17 14.42
C LYS A 229 3.38 -21.00 15.02
N ALA A 230 4.51 -20.64 14.42
CA ALA A 230 5.31 -19.50 14.87
C ALA A 230 4.83 -18.15 14.27
N ALA A 231 4.01 -18.20 13.23
CA ALA A 231 3.43 -17.04 12.56
C ALA A 231 2.02 -16.66 13.08
N ALA A 232 1.40 -17.52 13.90
CA ALA A 232 0.11 -17.32 14.57
C ALA A 232 0.31 -16.92 16.05
#